data_AF-A0A060WAY8-F1
#
_entry.id   AF-A0A060WAY8-F1
#
_cell.length_a   1.000
_cell.length_b   1.000
_cell.length_c   1.000
_cell.angle_alpha   90.00
_cell.angle_beta   90.00
_cell.angle_gamma   90.00
#
_symmetry.space_group_name_H-M   'P 1'
#
loop_
_entity.id
_entity.type
_entity.pdbx_description
1 polymer ?
#
loop_
_entity_poly.entity_id
_entity_poly.type
_entity_poly.pdbx_seq_one_letter_code
_entity_poly.pdbx_strand_id
1 'polypeptide(L)'
;MLDPLGDLLGYGALVNDLKTDLCIDQGPVPGNTPILYGCHYFGPQNCYYRASGEIYIGGIKSHKYNSNRCLMDIGTQTPGLYDCKEAKQKGFHMFWEFQQGKAIQNRQTKRCLEIAPGEDTNYQLIIQECSGQHWKIRNVIKDF
;
A
#
# COMPACT_ATOMS: atom_id res chain seq x y z
N MET A 1 4.55 1.27 -25.42
CA MET A 1 3.12 1.28 -25.10
C MET A 1 2.92 1.81 -23.68
N LEU A 2 2.04 2.79 -23.48
CA LEU A 2 1.75 3.39 -22.18
C LEU A 2 0.81 2.51 -21.35
N ASP A 3 0.96 2.55 -20.02
CA ASP A 3 -0.01 1.97 -19.08
C ASP A 3 -1.16 2.95 -18.86
N PRO A 4 -2.40 2.63 -19.29
CA PRO A 4 -3.54 3.49 -19.01
C PRO A 4 -3.81 3.53 -17.50
N LEU A 5 -3.94 4.73 -16.95
CA LEU A 5 -4.21 4.98 -15.54
C LEU A 5 -5.68 5.29 -15.25
N GLY A 6 -6.58 5.00 -16.21
CA GLY A 6 -8.02 5.33 -16.11
C GLY A 6 -8.78 4.51 -15.07
N ASP A 7 -8.17 3.45 -14.53
CA ASP A 7 -8.66 2.59 -13.47
C ASP A 7 -8.12 2.97 -12.08
N LEU A 8 -7.34 4.05 -11.97
CA LEU A 8 -7.02 4.63 -10.67
C LEU A 8 -8.28 5.18 -10.00
N LEU A 9 -8.47 4.81 -8.74
CA LEU A 9 -9.58 5.22 -7.90
C LEU A 9 -9.16 6.33 -6.92
N GLY A 10 -7.91 6.31 -6.47
CA GLY A 10 -7.35 7.35 -5.60
C GLY A 10 -5.82 7.35 -5.58
N TYR A 11 -5.22 8.45 -5.13
CA TYR A 11 -3.77 8.61 -5.04
C TYR A 11 -3.33 9.62 -3.97
N GLY A 12 -2.03 9.60 -3.66
CA GLY A 12 -1.38 10.49 -2.70
C GLY A 12 -1.01 9.78 -1.41
N ALA A 13 -0.82 10.53 -0.33
CA ALA A 13 -0.53 9.95 0.98
C ALA A 13 -1.65 9.00 1.43
N LEU A 14 -1.26 7.83 1.91
CA LEU A 14 -2.14 6.83 2.51
C LEU A 14 -1.85 6.76 4.01
N VAL A 15 -2.82 7.16 4.81
CA VAL A 15 -2.67 7.39 6.26
C VAL A 15 -3.66 6.57 7.06
N ASN A 16 -3.24 6.15 8.25
CA ASN A 16 -4.07 5.47 9.24
C ASN A 16 -4.63 6.50 10.22
N ASP A 17 -5.89 6.35 10.65
CA ASP A 17 -6.55 7.30 11.56
C ASP A 17 -5.94 7.35 12.96
N LEU A 18 -5.26 6.28 13.41
CA LEU A 18 -4.53 6.24 14.68
C LEU A 18 -3.29 7.13 14.69
N LYS A 19 -2.67 7.37 13.53
CA LYS A 19 -1.42 8.13 13.36
C LYS A 19 -1.42 8.93 12.05
N THR A 20 -2.19 10.03 12.05
CA THR A 20 -2.38 10.87 10.87
C THR A 20 -1.14 11.67 10.44
N ASP A 21 -0.13 11.74 11.30
CA ASP A 21 1.19 12.32 11.05
C ASP A 21 2.16 11.34 10.37
N LEU A 22 1.80 10.04 10.29
CA LEU A 22 2.57 9.00 9.64
C LEU A 22 1.92 8.55 8.33
N CYS A 23 2.74 8.45 7.30
CA CYS A 23 2.36 8.05 5.94
C CYS A 23 3.02 6.72 5.59
N ILE A 24 2.33 5.90 4.79
CA ILE A 24 2.99 4.78 4.12
C ILE A 24 4.09 5.32 3.20
N ASP A 25 5.28 4.75 3.33
CA ASP A 25 6.46 5.10 2.55
C ASP A 25 7.06 3.84 1.93
N GLN A 26 7.58 3.97 0.71
CA GLN A 26 8.29 2.92 0.00
C GLN A 26 9.49 2.37 0.79
N GLY A 27 10.11 3.18 1.65
CA GLY A 27 11.31 2.83 2.39
C GLY A 27 12.58 2.86 1.52
N PRO A 28 13.71 2.40 2.08
CA PRO A 28 14.99 2.42 1.39
C PRO A 28 14.98 1.51 0.15
N VAL A 29 15.71 1.94 -0.89
CA VAL A 29 16.00 1.15 -2.09
C VAL A 29 17.52 1.02 -2.21
N PRO A 30 18.09 -0.20 -2.32
CA PRO A 30 17.40 -1.49 -2.46
C PRO A 30 16.73 -1.96 -1.15
N GLY A 31 15.57 -2.61 -1.28
CA GLY A 31 14.73 -3.06 -0.17
C GLY A 31 13.32 -3.38 -0.66
N ASN A 32 12.58 -4.27 0.04
CA ASN A 32 11.22 -4.72 -0.34
C ASN A 32 10.21 -4.61 0.81
N THR A 33 10.51 -3.79 1.82
CA THR A 33 9.65 -3.61 2.99
C THR A 33 9.20 -2.15 3.03
N PRO A 34 7.91 -1.86 2.84
CA PRO A 34 7.39 -0.52 3.05
C PRO A 34 7.41 -0.19 4.54
N ILE A 35 7.48 1.09 4.87
CA ILE A 35 7.56 1.58 6.25
C ILE A 35 6.46 2.61 6.53
N LEU A 36 6.26 2.93 7.81
CA LEU A 36 5.61 4.18 8.23
C LEU A 36 6.69 5.22 8.47
N TYR A 37 6.48 6.42 7.96
CA TYR A 37 7.40 7.53 8.17
C TYR A 37 6.64 8.85 8.29
N GLY A 38 7.27 9.87 8.88
CA GLY A 38 6.68 11.20 9.00
C GLY A 38 6.22 11.72 7.64
N CYS A 39 4.97 12.17 7.55
CA CYS A 39 4.39 12.64 6.30
C CYS A 39 5.15 13.87 5.75
N HIS A 40 5.82 13.69 4.61
CA HIS A 40 6.51 14.73 3.85
C HIS A 40 6.04 14.81 2.38
N TYR A 41 5.17 13.91 1.93
CA TYR A 41 4.49 13.94 0.62
C TYR A 41 5.41 13.91 -0.61
N PHE A 42 6.63 13.39 -0.45
CA PHE A 42 7.53 13.19 -1.59
C PHE A 42 7.21 11.89 -2.31
N GLY A 43 7.83 11.69 -3.47
CA GLY A 43 7.63 10.52 -4.32
C GLY A 43 7.52 9.17 -3.58
N PRO A 44 8.39 8.84 -2.60
CA PRO A 44 8.31 7.60 -1.83
C PRO A 44 7.00 7.38 -1.06
N GLN A 45 6.29 8.45 -0.69
CA GLN A 45 5.01 8.42 0.04
C GLN A 45 3.78 8.50 -0.85
N ASN A 46 3.97 8.54 -2.16
CA ASN A 46 2.84 8.51 -3.08
C ASN A 46 2.30 7.09 -3.15
N CYS A 47 1.04 6.92 -2.81
CA CYS A 47 0.31 5.69 -3.02
C CYS A 47 -0.71 5.85 -4.15
N TYR A 48 -1.07 4.75 -4.80
CA TYR A 48 -2.07 4.72 -5.87
C TYR A 48 -2.92 3.47 -5.72
N TYR A 49 -4.25 3.63 -5.66
CA TYR A 49 -5.19 2.51 -5.57
C TYR A 49 -5.89 2.31 -6.90
N ARG A 50 -5.84 1.07 -7.43
CA ARG A 50 -6.51 0.67 -8.67
C ARG A 50 -7.82 -0.06 -8.41
N ALA A 51 -8.73 0.00 -9.38
CA ALA A 51 -9.99 -0.74 -9.36
C ALA A 51 -9.83 -2.26 -9.25
N SER A 52 -8.74 -2.81 -9.79
CA SER A 52 -8.39 -4.23 -9.64
C SER A 52 -7.96 -4.60 -8.22
N GLY A 53 -7.62 -3.63 -7.37
CA GLY A 53 -7.29 -3.83 -5.95
C GLY A 53 -5.80 -3.69 -5.62
N GLU A 54 -4.93 -3.40 -6.58
CA GLU A 54 -3.53 -3.12 -6.28
C GLU A 54 -3.37 -1.77 -5.60
N ILE A 55 -2.47 -1.73 -4.62
CA ILE A 55 -1.95 -0.49 -4.04
C ILE A 55 -0.49 -0.37 -4.45
N TYR A 56 -0.18 0.65 -5.25
CA TYR A 56 1.20 0.98 -5.59
C TYR A 56 1.76 1.94 -4.55
N ILE A 57 3.04 1.79 -4.21
CA ILE A 57 3.75 2.68 -3.29
C ILE A 57 5.00 3.19 -3.99
N GLY A 58 5.22 4.51 -3.91
CA GLY A 58 6.32 5.20 -4.58
C GLY A 58 5.91 5.84 -5.91
N GLY A 59 6.88 6.12 -6.77
CA GLY A 59 6.61 6.72 -8.09
C GLY A 59 5.88 5.79 -9.05
N ILE A 60 4.80 6.28 -9.69
CA ILE A 60 4.07 5.53 -10.71
C ILE A 60 4.82 5.45 -12.05
N LYS A 61 4.79 4.28 -12.68
CA LYS A 61 5.38 4.02 -13.99
C LYS A 61 4.32 4.15 -15.07
N SER A 62 4.56 5.03 -16.05
CA SER A 62 3.63 5.30 -17.16
C SER A 62 3.75 4.34 -18.34
N HIS A 63 4.76 3.47 -18.36
CA HIS A 63 5.06 2.59 -19.49
C HIS A 63 4.85 1.13 -19.10
N LYS A 64 4.17 0.34 -19.94
CA LYS A 64 3.81 -1.06 -19.64
C LYS A 64 5.00 -2.01 -19.43
N TYR A 65 6.16 -1.69 -19.99
CA TYR A 65 7.35 -2.54 -19.82
C TYR A 65 7.94 -2.38 -18.41
N ASN A 66 7.81 -1.19 -17.82
CA ASN A 66 8.11 -0.97 -16.41
C ASN A 66 6.96 -1.49 -15.57
N SER A 67 7.29 -1.94 -14.37
CA SER A 67 6.30 -2.40 -13.41
C SER A 67 6.32 -1.50 -12.19
N ASN A 68 5.13 -1.28 -11.64
CA ASN A 68 4.98 -0.59 -10.37
C ASN A 68 5.38 -1.53 -9.24
N ARG A 69 5.60 -0.96 -8.06
CA ARG A 69 5.80 -1.76 -6.84
C ARG A 69 4.48 -1.87 -6.11
N CYS A 70 4.00 -3.08 -5.91
CA CYS A 70 2.72 -3.39 -5.29
C CYS A 70 2.91 -3.74 -3.80
N LEU A 71 2.02 -3.23 -2.95
CA LEU A 71 1.88 -3.69 -1.57
C LEU A 71 1.30 -5.12 -1.55
N MET A 72 1.87 -5.99 -0.71
CA MET A 72 1.53 -7.40 -0.69
C MET A 72 1.49 -8.00 0.70
N ASP A 73 0.55 -8.93 0.85
CA ASP A 73 0.64 -9.96 1.87
C ASP A 73 1.49 -11.12 1.34
N ILE A 74 2.63 -11.37 2.01
CA ILE A 74 3.61 -12.41 1.70
C ILE A 74 3.57 -13.60 2.68
N GLY A 75 2.53 -13.70 3.51
CA GLY A 75 2.39 -14.76 4.52
C GLY A 75 3.13 -14.52 5.83
N THR A 76 3.82 -13.38 5.98
CA THR A 76 4.46 -12.97 7.25
C THR A 76 3.68 -11.81 7.90
N GLN A 77 4.11 -11.36 9.08
CA GLN A 77 3.54 -10.18 9.72
C GLN A 77 4.04 -8.89 9.05
N THR A 78 5.21 -8.89 8.40
CA THR A 78 5.75 -7.73 7.70
C THR A 78 5.20 -7.67 6.27
N PRO A 79 4.62 -6.55 5.82
CA PRO A 79 4.19 -6.41 4.43
C PRO A 79 5.36 -6.44 3.45
N GLY A 80 5.08 -6.94 2.24
CA GLY A 80 6.01 -6.88 1.12
C GLY A 80 5.69 -5.72 0.17
N LEU A 81 6.73 -5.19 -0.47
CA LEU A 81 6.63 -4.24 -1.58
C LEU A 81 7.49 -4.75 -2.73
N TYR A 82 6.89 -5.47 -3.67
CA TYR A 82 7.62 -6.08 -4.80
C TYR A 82 7.10 -5.56 -6.13
N ASP A 83 7.87 -5.83 -7.18
CA ASP A 83 7.43 -5.61 -8.54
C ASP A 83 6.13 -6.41 -8.81
N CYS A 84 5.07 -5.73 -9.27
CA CYS A 84 3.74 -6.33 -9.39
C CYS A 84 3.74 -7.57 -10.31
N LYS A 85 4.61 -7.60 -11.33
CA LYS A 85 4.74 -8.74 -12.25
C LYS A 85 5.43 -9.93 -11.58
N GLU A 86 6.47 -9.67 -10.80
CA GLU A 86 7.24 -10.71 -10.07
C GLU A 86 6.38 -11.36 -8.98
N ALA A 87 5.59 -10.57 -8.28
CA ALA A 87 4.75 -11.07 -7.20
C ALA A 87 3.67 -12.05 -7.64
N LYS A 88 3.11 -11.83 -8.83
CA LYS A 88 2.17 -12.77 -9.43
C LYS A 88 2.82 -14.12 -9.68
N GLN A 89 4.12 -14.14 -10.02
CA GLN A 89 4.88 -15.39 -10.21
C GLN A 89 5.20 -16.06 -8.87
N LYS A 90 5.46 -15.27 -7.82
CA LYS A 90 5.74 -15.76 -6.46
C LYS A 90 4.50 -16.22 -5.68
N GLY A 91 3.30 -15.99 -6.20
CA GLY A 91 2.05 -16.33 -5.52
C GLY A 91 1.74 -15.43 -4.34
N PHE A 92 2.32 -14.23 -4.27
CA PHE A 92 2.00 -13.25 -3.22
C PHE A 92 0.62 -12.64 -3.41
N HIS A 93 0.00 -12.25 -2.31
CA HIS A 93 -1.37 -11.75 -2.30
C HIS A 93 -1.38 -10.23 -2.42
N MET A 94 -1.48 -9.73 -3.65
CA MET A 94 -1.35 -8.29 -3.96
C MET A 94 -2.67 -7.51 -4.08
N PHE A 95 -3.82 -8.18 -3.95
CA PHE A 95 -5.13 -7.55 -4.15
C PHE A 95 -5.80 -7.23 -2.82
N TRP A 96 -6.20 -5.97 -2.68
CA TRP A 96 -6.79 -5.40 -1.49
C TRP A 96 -8.22 -4.93 -1.76
N GLU A 97 -9.08 -5.13 -0.78
CA GLU A 97 -10.34 -4.41 -0.60
C GLU A 97 -10.03 -3.18 0.24
N PHE A 98 -10.30 -2.00 -0.34
CA PHE A 98 -10.10 -0.72 0.32
C PHE A 98 -11.24 0.23 -0.07
N GLN A 99 -11.77 0.91 0.94
CA GLN A 99 -12.74 2.00 0.84
C GLN A 99 -12.31 3.13 1.78
N GLN A 100 -12.69 4.37 1.48
CA GLN A 100 -12.31 5.50 2.34
C GLN A 100 -12.82 5.32 3.79
N GLY A 101 -11.92 5.44 4.75
CA GLY A 101 -12.26 5.31 6.17
C GLY A 101 -12.62 3.89 6.59
N LYS A 102 -12.15 2.88 5.84
CA LYS A 102 -12.30 1.45 6.16
C LYS A 102 -10.94 0.77 6.25
N ALA A 103 -10.95 -0.49 6.65
CA ALA A 103 -9.77 -1.32 6.63
C ALA A 103 -9.25 -1.52 5.21
N ILE A 104 -7.94 -1.77 5.10
CA ILE A 104 -7.33 -2.29 3.88
C ILE A 104 -7.18 -3.80 4.09
N GLN A 105 -8.11 -4.57 3.54
CA GLN A 105 -8.18 -6.02 3.75
C GLN A 105 -7.69 -6.77 2.51
N ASN A 106 -6.85 -7.77 2.70
CA ASN A 106 -6.43 -8.62 1.60
C ASN A 106 -7.58 -9.52 1.14
N ARG A 107 -7.85 -9.55 -0.17
CA ARG A 107 -9.00 -10.30 -0.71
C ARG A 107 -8.90 -11.80 -0.50
N GLN A 108 -7.68 -12.34 -0.48
CA GLN A 108 -7.41 -13.78 -0.39
C GLN A 108 -7.16 -14.24 1.04
N THR A 109 -6.21 -13.61 1.74
CA THR A 109 -5.84 -14.04 3.11
C THR A 109 -6.80 -13.55 4.19
N LYS A 110 -7.67 -12.58 3.85
CA LYS A 110 -8.59 -11.90 4.77
C LYS A 110 -7.92 -11.15 5.93
N ARG A 111 -6.58 -11.06 5.91
CA ARG A 111 -5.78 -10.24 6.84
C ARG A 111 -5.85 -8.76 6.46
N CYS A 112 -5.64 -7.88 7.41
CA CYS A 112 -5.64 -6.44 7.20
C CYS A 112 -4.22 -5.87 7.28
N LEU A 113 -3.96 -4.84 6.47
CA LEU A 113 -2.84 -3.93 6.66
C LEU A 113 -3.15 -3.02 7.84
N GLU A 114 -2.27 -3.01 8.83
CA GLU A 114 -2.44 -2.28 10.08
C GLU A 114 -1.14 -1.64 10.55
N ILE A 115 -1.24 -0.79 11.55
CA ILE A 115 -0.10 -0.21 12.26
C ILE A 115 -0.03 -0.76 13.68
N ALA A 116 1.17 -1.02 14.18
CA ALA A 116 1.39 -1.42 15.57
C ALA A 116 2.69 -0.82 16.11
N PRO A 117 2.83 -0.64 17.43
CA PRO A 117 4.12 -0.31 18.03
C PRO A 117 5.19 -1.35 17.68
N GLY A 118 6.36 -0.90 17.22
CA GLY A 118 7.57 -1.69 17.06
C GLY A 118 8.44 -1.66 18.32
N GLU A 119 9.69 -2.14 18.20
CA GLU A 119 10.62 -2.32 19.34
C GLU A 119 10.94 -1.00 20.07
N ASP A 120 11.09 0.11 19.34
CA ASP A 120 11.51 1.42 19.88
C ASP A 120 10.37 2.45 19.95
N THR A 121 9.14 2.04 20.27
CA THR A 121 7.91 2.88 20.30
C THR A 121 7.45 3.45 18.96
N ASN A 122 8.25 3.32 17.90
CA ASN A 122 7.89 3.70 16.54
C ASN A 122 6.83 2.76 15.99
N TYR A 123 5.80 3.31 15.33
CA TYR A 123 4.79 2.51 14.67
C TYR A 123 5.35 1.89 13.39
N GLN A 124 5.01 0.63 13.14
CA GLN A 124 5.38 -0.13 11.95
C GLN A 124 4.14 -0.66 11.23
N LEU A 125 4.27 -0.87 9.92
CA LEU A 125 3.25 -1.57 9.14
C LEU A 125 3.30 -3.06 9.44
N ILE A 126 2.13 -3.64 9.68
CA ILE A 126 1.96 -5.07 9.91
C ILE A 126 0.78 -5.61 9.11
N ILE A 127 0.77 -6.92 8.92
CA ILE A 127 -0.35 -7.68 8.36
C ILE A 127 -0.79 -8.70 9.41
N GLN A 128 -2.03 -8.58 9.85
CA GLN A 128 -2.62 -9.42 10.89
C GLN A 128 -4.13 -9.60 10.71
N GLU A 129 -4.78 -10.30 11.63
CA GLU A 129 -6.24 -10.30 11.71
C GLU A 129 -6.78 -8.88 11.91
N CYS A 130 -7.89 -8.56 11.25
CA CYS A 130 -8.43 -7.22 11.26
C CYS A 130 -8.90 -6.81 12.66
N SER A 131 -8.30 -5.76 13.22
CA SER A 131 -8.63 -5.16 14.52
C SER A 131 -9.52 -3.92 14.41
N GLY A 132 -9.84 -3.49 13.18
CA GLY A 132 -10.74 -2.37 12.92
C GLY A 132 -10.04 -1.03 12.67
N GLN A 133 -8.79 -1.05 12.19
CA GLN A 133 -8.10 0.18 11.80
C GLN A 133 -8.62 0.74 10.47
N HIS A 134 -8.60 2.07 10.34
CA HIS A 134 -9.15 2.74 9.16
C HIS A 134 -8.08 3.53 8.41
N TRP A 135 -8.16 3.46 7.08
CA TRP A 135 -7.21 4.12 6.19
C TRP A 135 -7.90 5.14 5.31
N LYS A 136 -7.17 6.19 4.93
CA LYS A 136 -7.62 7.21 3.98
C LYS A 136 -6.52 7.52 2.99
N ILE A 137 -6.88 7.64 1.72
CA ILE A 137 -5.97 8.12 0.68
C ILE A 137 -6.35 9.56 0.35
N ARG A 138 -5.34 10.43 0.24
CA ARG A 138 -5.57 11.89 0.21
C ARG A 138 -6.50 12.36 -0.91
N ASN A 139 -6.32 11.86 -2.13
CA ASN A 139 -7.06 12.33 -3.30
C ASN A 139 -7.90 11.19 -3.90
N VAL A 140 -9.21 11.40 -3.99
CA VAL A 140 -10.15 10.46 -4.60
C VAL A 140 -10.44 10.92 -6.04
N ILE A 141 -10.36 10.00 -7.00
CA ILE A 141 -10.65 10.25 -8.43
C ILE A 141 -12.08 9.83 -8.77
N LYS A 142 -12.51 8.68 -8.23
CA LYS A 142 -13.85 8.10 -8.38
C LYS A 142 -14.28 7.58 -7.01
N ASP A 143 -15.56 7.53 -6.70
CA ASP A 143 -16.02 6.95 -5.44
C ASP A 143 -15.75 5.43 -5.39
N PHE A 144 -15.32 4.92 -4.23
CA PHE A 144 -15.01 3.50 -3.98
C PHE A 144 -15.15 3.11 -2.50
#